data_AF-A0A150WF96-F1
#
_entry.id   AF-A0A150WF96-F1
#
_cell.length_a   1.000
_cell.length_b   1.000
_cell.length_c   1.000
_cell.angle_alpha   90.00
_cell.angle_beta   90.00
_cell.angle_gamma   90.00
#
_symmetry.space_group_name_H-M   'P 1'
#
loop_
_entity.id
_entity.type
_entity.pdbx_description
1 polymer ?
#
loop_
_entity_poly.entity_id
_entity_poly.type
_entity_poly.pdbx_seq_one_letter_code
_entity_poly.pdbx_strand_id
1 'polypeptide(L)'
;MKSLFQSSLSVFFLACAGCTGELSTATYGSIQSIHGNWTTGCKAEGTVFVKINALMNEDATYRLETVTYSDPTCTTKLLAVDETGTFQITRITNTKLDYSGDLTWILSLATITPLSVDAETMFNTSAYCGFTDWQLDTPKDIMGQTCDGKAIGTVGNKNYDLFDVATTDNPYIGRKTGDLRFGYRSTDRDGTSESRRPNSLNTNLIYRK
;
A
#
# COMPACT_ATOMS: atom_id res chain seq x y z
N MET A 1 -23.53 -70.13 -34.32
CA MET A 1 -22.38 -70.72 -35.05
C MET A 1 -21.60 -69.58 -35.70
N LYS A 2 -20.35 -69.34 -35.25
CA LYS A 2 -19.26 -68.56 -35.90
C LYS A 2 -19.57 -67.08 -36.24
N SER A 3 -18.71 -66.09 -36.14
CA SER A 3 -17.33 -65.88 -35.73
C SER A 3 -17.10 -64.37 -35.89
N LEU A 4 -16.19 -63.82 -35.10
CA LEU A 4 -15.67 -62.45 -35.11
C LEU A 4 -15.18 -61.97 -36.49
N PHE A 5 -15.23 -60.65 -36.75
CA PHE A 5 -14.10 -59.90 -37.31
C PHE A 5 -14.18 -58.42 -36.97
N GLN A 6 -13.02 -57.88 -36.59
CA GLN A 6 -12.74 -56.57 -36.00
C GLN A 6 -12.09 -55.70 -37.11
N SER A 7 -12.48 -54.43 -37.25
CA SER A 7 -11.82 -53.42 -38.10
C SER A 7 -12.29 -52.04 -37.63
N SER A 8 -11.56 -51.39 -36.73
CA SER A 8 -10.42 -50.47 -36.94
C SER A 8 -10.82 -49.04 -37.35
N LEU A 9 -10.93 -48.22 -36.31
CA LEU A 9 -10.62 -46.80 -36.16
C LEU A 9 -9.78 -46.13 -37.28
N SER A 10 -10.21 -44.95 -37.76
CA SER A 10 -9.31 -43.84 -38.14
C SER A 10 -10.12 -42.54 -38.28
N VAL A 11 -10.12 -41.73 -37.22
CA VAL A 11 -10.46 -40.31 -37.26
C VAL A 11 -9.20 -39.57 -37.69
N PHE A 12 -9.25 -38.93 -38.85
CA PHE A 12 -8.19 -38.05 -39.35
C PHE A 12 -8.16 -36.78 -38.48
N PHE A 13 -7.24 -36.74 -37.50
CA PHE A 13 -6.87 -35.49 -36.85
C PHE A 13 -5.88 -34.76 -37.75
N LEU A 14 -6.34 -33.64 -38.31
CA LEU A 14 -5.48 -32.69 -39.01
C LEU A 14 -4.62 -31.97 -37.96
N ALA A 15 -3.40 -32.45 -37.76
CA ALA A 15 -2.41 -31.79 -36.92
C ALA A 15 -1.93 -30.49 -37.59
N CYS A 16 -2.34 -29.34 -37.05
CA CYS A 16 -1.68 -28.07 -37.32
C CYS A 16 -0.31 -28.10 -36.62
N ALA A 17 0.70 -28.64 -37.31
CA ALA A 17 2.09 -28.51 -36.92
C ALA A 17 2.53 -27.05 -37.15
N GLY A 18 2.53 -26.23 -36.10
CA GLY A 18 3.06 -24.86 -36.20
C GLY A 18 2.74 -23.89 -35.08
N CYS A 19 1.81 -24.19 -34.16
CA CYS A 19 1.54 -23.32 -33.01
C CYS A 19 1.40 -24.15 -31.73
N THR A 20 2.46 -24.83 -31.31
CA THR A 20 2.62 -25.20 -29.89
C THR A 20 3.19 -23.98 -29.15
N GLY A 21 2.42 -22.90 -29.13
CA GLY A 21 2.49 -22.00 -28.00
C GLY A 21 1.80 -22.76 -26.88
N GLU A 22 2.58 -23.36 -25.98
CA GLU A 22 2.05 -23.71 -24.67
C GLU A 22 1.32 -22.46 -24.18
N LEU A 23 0.02 -22.57 -23.92
CA LEU A 23 -0.67 -21.59 -23.10
C LEU A 23 0.02 -21.68 -21.74
N SER A 24 1.09 -20.88 -21.62
CA SER A 24 1.68 -20.49 -20.37
C SER A 24 0.52 -20.00 -19.52
N THR A 25 0.05 -20.86 -18.64
CA THR A 25 -0.66 -20.44 -17.44
C THR A 25 0.37 -19.67 -16.63
N ALA A 26 0.61 -18.42 -17.03
CA ALA A 26 1.30 -17.49 -16.16
C ALA A 26 0.48 -17.45 -14.88
N THR A 27 1.08 -17.90 -13.79
CA THR A 27 0.51 -17.78 -12.46
C THR A 27 0.53 -16.30 -12.11
N TYR A 28 -0.55 -15.61 -12.48
CA TYR A 28 -0.70 -14.17 -12.34
C TYR A 28 -0.92 -13.82 -10.86
N GLY A 29 0.08 -13.13 -10.28
CA GLY A 29 0.15 -12.45 -8.96
C GLY A 29 -0.88 -12.82 -7.90
N SER A 30 -0.47 -13.61 -6.90
CA SER A 30 -1.21 -13.73 -5.64
C SER A 30 -1.06 -12.43 -4.82
N ILE A 31 -1.80 -12.32 -3.70
CA ILE A 31 -1.64 -11.26 -2.66
C ILE A 31 -0.15 -11.02 -2.31
N GLN A 32 0.75 -11.97 -2.57
CA GLN A 32 2.19 -11.82 -2.40
C GLN A 32 2.83 -10.62 -3.10
N SER A 33 2.24 -10.09 -4.17
CA SER A 33 2.82 -8.96 -4.90
C SER A 33 2.91 -7.68 -4.05
N ILE A 34 1.99 -7.48 -3.10
CA ILE A 34 2.01 -6.34 -2.18
C ILE A 34 2.92 -6.56 -0.97
N HIS A 35 3.35 -7.79 -0.69
CA HIS A 35 4.19 -8.08 0.47
C HIS A 35 5.61 -7.53 0.30
N GLY A 36 6.19 -7.12 1.42
CA GLY A 36 7.57 -6.67 1.52
C GLY A 36 7.72 -5.32 2.21
N ASN A 37 8.96 -4.83 2.16
CA ASN A 37 9.33 -3.50 2.61
C ASN A 37 9.29 -2.55 1.43
N TRP A 38 8.65 -1.41 1.66
CA TRP A 38 8.36 -0.42 0.65
C TRP A 38 8.74 0.94 1.18
N THR A 39 9.25 1.78 0.30
CA THR A 39 9.74 3.09 0.70
C THR A 39 9.50 4.10 -0.41
N THR A 40 9.01 5.27 -0.03
CA THR A 40 8.86 6.39 -0.97
C THR A 40 10.17 7.16 -1.12
N GLY A 41 10.27 7.95 -2.19
CA GLY A 41 11.29 8.99 -2.26
C GLY A 41 11.03 10.09 -1.23
N CYS A 42 12.06 10.89 -0.92
CA CYS A 42 11.90 12.11 -0.14
C CYS A 42 11.05 13.12 -0.92
N LYS A 43 9.92 13.55 -0.35
CA LYS A 43 8.96 14.45 -1.02
C LYS A 43 8.74 15.70 -0.19
N ALA A 44 8.72 16.86 -0.84
CA ALA A 44 8.35 18.11 -0.18
C ALA A 44 6.85 18.12 0.15
N GLU A 45 6.51 18.57 1.34
CA GLU A 45 5.14 18.80 1.81
C GLU A 45 5.12 20.12 2.58
N GLY A 46 4.66 21.19 1.92
CA GLY A 46 4.77 22.55 2.47
C GLY A 46 6.22 22.96 2.69
N THR A 47 6.59 23.22 3.93
CA THR A 47 7.95 23.62 4.34
C THR A 47 8.80 22.46 4.86
N VAL A 48 8.25 21.24 4.90
CA VAL A 48 8.94 20.04 5.38
C VAL A 48 9.08 19.02 4.27
N PHE A 49 9.79 17.92 4.55
CA PHE A 49 9.95 16.80 3.64
C PHE A 49 9.52 15.51 4.32
N VAL A 50 8.94 14.59 3.55
CA VAL A 50 8.34 13.36 4.07
C VAL A 50 8.87 12.16 3.32
N LYS A 51 9.09 11.08 4.08
CA LYS A 51 9.36 9.74 3.58
C LYS A 51 8.45 8.76 4.28
N ILE A 52 7.89 7.81 3.53
CA ILE A 52 6.97 6.81 4.06
C ILE A 52 7.58 5.44 3.85
N ASN A 53 7.71 4.68 4.93
CA ASN A 53 8.10 3.28 4.92
C ASN A 53 6.85 2.44 5.18
N ALA A 54 6.59 1.46 4.31
CA ALA A 54 5.49 0.53 4.48
C ALA A 54 6.03 -0.90 4.55
N LEU A 55 5.67 -1.63 5.59
CA LEU A 55 5.90 -3.06 5.71
C LEU A 55 4.56 -3.78 5.58
N MET A 56 4.46 -4.66 4.59
CA MET A 56 3.28 -5.49 4.31
C MET A 56 3.67 -6.96 4.50
N ASN A 57 3.17 -7.60 5.55
CA ASN A 57 3.56 -8.96 5.92
C ASN A 57 2.63 -10.01 5.30
N GLU A 58 3.13 -11.26 5.24
CA GLU A 58 2.38 -12.38 4.67
C GLU A 58 1.17 -12.81 5.51
N ASP A 59 1.18 -12.50 6.81
CA ASP A 59 0.08 -12.75 7.74
C ASP A 59 -1.01 -11.66 7.72
N ALA A 60 -0.99 -10.82 6.68
CA ALA A 60 -1.88 -9.69 6.50
C ALA A 60 -1.79 -8.61 7.58
N THR A 61 -0.64 -8.49 8.25
CA THR A 61 -0.31 -7.34 9.10
C THR A 61 0.46 -6.27 8.35
N TYR A 62 0.35 -5.01 8.80
CA TYR A 62 1.11 -3.91 8.23
C TYR A 62 1.73 -2.99 9.28
N ARG A 63 2.75 -2.26 8.86
CA ARG A 63 3.26 -1.05 9.51
C ARG A 63 3.46 0.05 8.47
N LEU A 64 2.92 1.23 8.71
CA LEU A 64 3.17 2.45 7.95
C LEU A 64 3.89 3.44 8.86
N GLU A 65 5.12 3.78 8.52
CA GLU A 65 5.91 4.79 9.22
C GLU A 65 6.08 6.00 8.31
N THR A 66 5.55 7.14 8.73
CA THR A 66 5.72 8.43 8.05
C THR A 66 6.71 9.27 8.83
N VAL A 67 7.88 9.54 8.25
CA VAL A 67 8.92 10.36 8.88
C VAL A 67 8.95 11.72 8.21
N THR A 68 8.90 12.77 9.01
CA THR A 68 9.04 14.16 8.56
C THR A 68 10.45 14.67 8.82
N TYR A 69 10.96 15.48 7.91
CA TYR A 69 12.32 15.99 7.86
C TYR A 69 12.32 17.50 7.58
N SER A 70 13.36 18.19 8.05
CA SER A 70 13.56 19.62 7.77
C SER A 70 14.32 19.90 6.48
N ASP A 71 14.89 18.88 5.85
CA ASP A 71 15.80 19.02 4.71
C ASP A 71 15.37 18.16 3.49
N PRO A 72 15.69 18.60 2.26
CA PRO A 72 15.30 17.92 1.04
C PRO A 72 15.99 16.57 0.81
N THR A 73 17.03 16.23 1.58
CA THR A 73 17.69 14.93 1.48
C THR A 73 17.12 13.92 2.47
N CYS A 74 16.13 14.32 3.29
CA CYS A 74 15.51 13.51 4.32
C CYS A 74 16.54 12.91 5.30
N THR A 75 17.38 13.77 5.86
CA THR A 75 18.45 13.37 6.81
C THR A 75 18.13 13.78 8.24
N THR A 76 17.68 15.01 8.44
CA THR A 76 17.36 15.63 9.73
C THR A 76 15.90 15.40 10.06
N LYS A 77 15.65 14.36 10.86
CA LYS A 77 14.30 13.96 11.30
C LYS A 77 13.70 14.99 12.26
N LEU A 78 12.40 15.21 12.13
CA LEU A 78 11.62 16.08 13.01
C LEU A 78 10.65 15.27 13.89
N LEU A 79 9.90 14.36 13.27
CA LEU A 79 8.94 13.48 13.93
C LEU A 79 8.71 12.21 13.09
N ALA A 80 8.22 11.16 13.72
CA ALA A 80 7.68 9.98 13.06
C ALA A 80 6.24 9.72 13.52
N VAL A 81 5.38 9.33 12.58
CA VAL A 81 4.05 8.79 12.83
C VAL A 81 4.07 7.33 12.42
N ASP A 82 3.70 6.45 13.33
CA ASP A 82 3.66 5.01 13.11
C ASP A 82 2.22 4.51 13.23
N GLU A 83 1.74 3.82 12.20
CA GLU A 83 0.47 3.12 12.20
C GLU A 83 0.70 1.62 11.98
N THR A 84 0.05 0.79 12.78
CA THR A 84 0.09 -0.66 12.61
C THR A 84 -1.32 -1.24 12.63
N GLY A 85 -1.47 -2.41 12.01
CA GLY A 85 -2.74 -3.11 12.02
C GLY A 85 -2.76 -4.29 11.08
N THR A 86 -3.95 -4.61 10.58
CA THR A 86 -4.16 -5.65 9.57
C THR A 86 -4.72 -5.06 8.30
N PHE A 87 -4.57 -5.76 7.19
CA PHE A 87 -5.15 -5.35 5.92
C PHE A 87 -5.93 -6.47 5.25
N GLN A 88 -6.88 -6.10 4.40
CA GLN A 88 -7.68 -7.02 3.61
C GLN A 88 -7.68 -6.57 2.16
N ILE A 89 -7.47 -7.50 1.25
CA ILE A 89 -7.52 -7.26 -0.20
C ILE A 89 -8.75 -7.95 -0.78
N THR A 90 -9.50 -7.22 -1.58
CA THR A 90 -10.68 -7.70 -2.30
C THR A 90 -10.67 -7.19 -3.73
N ARG A 91 -11.57 -7.72 -4.58
CA ARG A 91 -11.78 -7.26 -5.98
C ARG A 91 -10.47 -7.16 -6.78
N ILE A 92 -9.61 -8.16 -6.62
CA ILE A 92 -8.32 -8.23 -7.30
C ILE A 92 -8.53 -8.26 -8.81
N THR A 93 -7.83 -7.37 -9.51
CA THR A 93 -7.80 -7.31 -10.97
C THR A 93 -6.36 -7.41 -11.43
N ASN A 94 -6.11 -8.30 -12.39
CA ASN A 94 -4.83 -8.43 -13.04
C ASN A 94 -4.96 -7.99 -14.50
N THR A 95 -4.16 -7.00 -14.89
CA THR A 95 -4.03 -6.55 -16.27
C THR A 95 -2.58 -6.72 -16.71
N LYS A 96 -2.32 -6.59 -18.02
CA LYS A 96 -0.94 -6.62 -18.54
C LYS A 96 -0.02 -5.59 -17.87
N LEU A 97 -0.56 -4.47 -17.40
CA LEU A 97 0.19 -3.35 -16.85
C LEU A 97 0.32 -3.41 -15.33
N ASP A 98 -0.68 -4.01 -14.66
CA ASP A 98 -0.92 -3.83 -13.23
C ASP A 98 -1.57 -5.03 -12.56
N TYR A 99 -1.09 -5.32 -11.36
CA TYR A 99 -1.86 -6.04 -10.35
C TYR A 99 -2.50 -5.02 -9.41
N SER A 100 -3.83 -5.02 -9.29
CA SER A 100 -4.56 -4.00 -8.52
C SER A 100 -5.70 -4.62 -7.72
N GLY A 101 -6.20 -3.88 -6.74
CA GLY A 101 -7.36 -4.29 -5.98
C GLY A 101 -7.79 -3.28 -4.93
N ASP A 102 -8.86 -3.62 -4.24
CA ASP A 102 -9.37 -2.85 -3.14
C ASP A 102 -8.69 -3.27 -1.85
N LEU A 103 -8.14 -2.30 -1.13
CA LEU A 103 -7.38 -2.49 0.09
C LEU A 103 -8.15 -1.91 1.28
N THR A 104 -8.29 -2.66 2.35
CA THR A 104 -8.93 -2.17 3.57
C THR A 104 -7.95 -2.29 4.71
N TRP A 105 -7.52 -1.16 5.25
CA TRP A 105 -6.68 -1.08 6.45
C TRP A 105 -7.57 -1.17 7.68
N ILE A 106 -7.13 -1.91 8.69
CA ILE A 106 -7.81 -2.05 9.98
C ILE A 106 -6.79 -1.68 11.05
N LEU A 107 -6.96 -0.48 11.61
CA LEU A 107 -6.00 0.14 12.53
C LEU A 107 -5.97 -0.59 13.87
N SER A 108 -4.77 -0.85 14.39
CA SER A 108 -4.57 -1.42 15.73
C SER A 108 -3.83 -0.45 16.67
N LEU A 109 -2.92 0.35 16.14
CA LEU A 109 -2.17 1.33 16.91
C LEU A 109 -1.74 2.48 15.99
N ALA A 110 -1.77 3.70 16.53
CA ALA A 110 -1.16 4.88 15.94
C ALA A 110 -0.35 5.60 17.00
N THR A 111 0.93 5.85 16.75
CA THR A 111 1.80 6.62 17.64
C THR A 111 2.45 7.77 16.92
N ILE A 112 2.84 8.77 17.71
CA ILE A 112 3.73 9.85 17.26
C ILE A 112 4.96 9.85 18.14
N THR A 113 6.12 10.04 17.52
CA THR A 113 7.42 10.16 18.20
C THR A 113 8.07 11.48 17.77
N PRO A 114 8.25 12.45 18.69
CA PRO A 114 9.10 13.61 18.42
C PRO A 114 10.55 13.15 18.27
N LEU A 115 11.20 13.52 17.17
CA LEU A 115 12.60 13.15 16.86
C LEU A 115 13.53 14.36 16.86
N SER A 116 13.03 15.51 17.32
CA SER A 116 13.77 16.75 17.49
C SER A 116 13.24 17.50 18.71
N VAL A 117 14.14 18.25 19.37
CA VAL A 117 13.80 19.10 20.52
C VAL A 117 12.75 20.15 20.16
N ASP A 118 12.81 20.69 18.94
CA ASP A 118 11.84 21.67 18.45
C ASP A 118 10.44 21.06 18.33
N ALA A 119 10.32 19.83 17.79
CA ALA A 119 9.04 19.14 17.70
C ALA A 119 8.46 18.81 19.09
N GLU A 120 9.28 18.30 20.01
CA GLU A 120 8.89 18.04 21.40
C GLU A 120 8.38 19.32 22.08
N THR A 121 9.15 20.41 21.99
CA THR A 121 8.82 21.70 22.59
C THR A 121 7.51 22.25 22.02
N MET A 122 7.35 22.19 20.70
CA MET A 122 6.12 22.62 20.02
C MET A 122 4.91 21.82 20.49
N PHE A 123 5.03 20.50 20.54
CA PHE A 123 3.92 19.63 20.95
C PHE A 123 3.51 19.87 22.40
N ASN A 124 4.46 20.04 23.31
CA ASN A 124 4.18 20.37 24.70
C ASN A 124 3.54 21.76 24.85
N THR A 125 4.03 22.75 24.12
CA THR A 125 3.50 24.13 24.17
C THR A 125 2.08 24.22 23.62
N SER A 126 1.77 23.46 22.58
CA SER A 126 0.47 23.48 21.90
C SER A 126 -0.55 22.48 22.45
N ALA A 127 -0.16 21.68 23.44
CA ALA A 127 -0.93 20.52 23.91
C ALA A 127 -1.34 19.60 22.73
N TYR A 128 -0.40 19.26 21.86
CA TYR A 128 -0.68 18.52 20.63
C TYR A 128 -1.33 17.17 20.94
N CYS A 129 -2.41 16.85 20.22
CA CYS A 129 -3.31 15.72 20.50
C CYS A 129 -3.91 15.70 21.93
N GLY A 130 -3.91 16.83 22.65
CA GLY A 130 -4.36 16.92 24.04
C GLY A 130 -3.28 16.56 25.08
N PHE A 131 -2.04 16.28 24.68
CA PHE A 131 -0.95 15.92 25.58
C PHE A 131 0.05 17.06 25.77
N THR A 132 0.57 17.20 26.99
CA THR A 132 1.57 18.21 27.37
C THR A 132 2.85 17.60 27.97
N ASP A 133 2.99 16.29 27.85
CA ASP A 133 4.07 15.46 28.40
C ASP A 133 4.75 14.63 27.29
N TRP A 134 4.89 15.21 26.11
CA TRP A 134 5.70 14.69 25.03
C TRP A 134 7.16 14.62 25.46
N GLN A 135 7.82 13.52 25.09
CA GLN A 135 9.23 13.27 25.37
C GLN A 135 9.94 12.97 24.05
N LEU A 136 11.16 13.49 23.91
CA LEU A 136 12.03 13.17 22.79
C LEU A 136 12.23 11.65 22.65
N ASP A 137 12.24 11.16 21.41
CA ASP A 137 12.48 9.77 21.03
C ASP A 137 11.55 8.74 21.70
N THR A 138 10.42 9.19 22.25
CA THR A 138 9.46 8.33 22.94
C THR A 138 8.13 8.31 22.18
N PRO A 139 7.70 7.14 21.67
CA PRO A 139 6.41 7.04 20.99
C PRO A 139 5.28 7.22 22.00
N LYS A 140 4.29 8.04 21.63
CA LYS A 140 3.06 8.23 22.40
C LYS A 140 1.87 7.76 21.57
N ASP A 141 1.01 6.95 22.18
CA ASP A 141 -0.25 6.50 21.58
C ASP A 141 -1.22 7.68 21.44
N ILE A 142 -1.69 7.90 20.22
CA ILE A 142 -2.60 8.99 19.86
C ILE A 142 -3.98 8.49 19.42
N MET A 143 -4.25 7.19 19.57
CA MET A 143 -5.51 6.57 19.16
C MET A 143 -6.71 7.24 19.85
N GLY A 144 -7.74 7.55 19.05
CA GLY A 144 -8.96 8.23 19.51
C GLY A 144 -8.79 9.71 19.90
N GLN A 145 -7.59 10.27 19.79
CA GLN A 145 -7.36 11.70 20.06
C GLN A 145 -7.68 12.57 18.84
N THR A 146 -7.67 13.89 19.02
CA THR A 146 -7.75 14.86 17.92
C THR A 146 -6.46 15.66 17.86
N CYS A 147 -5.72 15.52 16.76
CA CYS A 147 -4.43 16.17 16.52
C CYS A 147 -4.60 17.21 15.42
N ASP A 148 -4.35 18.49 15.71
CA ASP A 148 -4.54 19.60 14.76
C ASP A 148 -5.92 19.59 14.06
N GLY A 149 -6.98 19.39 14.85
CA GLY A 149 -8.36 19.33 14.36
C GLY A 149 -8.72 18.04 13.58
N LYS A 150 -7.78 17.10 13.42
CA LYS A 150 -8.03 15.81 12.77
C LYS A 150 -8.23 14.71 13.81
N ALA A 151 -9.38 14.05 13.74
CA ALA A 151 -9.66 12.90 14.58
C ALA A 151 -8.79 11.71 14.15
N ILE A 152 -8.07 11.13 15.11
CA ILE A 152 -7.30 9.90 14.93
C ILE A 152 -8.22 8.72 15.19
N GLY A 153 -8.07 7.66 14.39
CA GLY A 153 -8.89 6.48 14.52
C GLY A 153 -8.75 5.78 15.88
N THR A 154 -9.76 5.01 16.26
CA THR A 154 -9.72 4.04 17.35
C THR A 154 -9.39 2.65 16.82
N VAL A 155 -9.06 1.72 17.71
CA VAL A 155 -8.76 0.34 17.35
C VAL A 155 -9.93 -0.25 16.55
N GLY A 156 -9.61 -0.96 15.47
CA GLY A 156 -10.59 -1.57 14.56
C GLY A 156 -11.18 -0.61 13.54
N ASN A 157 -10.85 0.70 13.58
CA ASN A 157 -11.28 1.62 12.53
C ASN A 157 -10.77 1.15 11.16
N LYS A 158 -11.70 1.17 10.20
CA LYS A 158 -11.43 0.77 8.83
C LYS A 158 -11.12 1.98 7.98
N ASN A 159 -10.10 1.86 7.15
CA ASN A 159 -9.80 2.84 6.12
C ASN A 159 -9.72 2.14 4.76
N TYR A 160 -10.52 2.62 3.81
CA TYR A 160 -10.74 2.02 2.51
C TYR A 160 -9.86 2.70 1.46
N ASP A 161 -9.05 1.91 0.75
CA ASP A 161 -8.07 2.37 -0.23
C ASP A 161 -8.09 1.51 -1.50
N LEU A 162 -7.30 1.87 -2.50
CA LEU A 162 -6.92 0.95 -3.57
C LEU A 162 -5.41 0.82 -3.61
N PHE A 163 -4.93 -0.22 -4.27
CA PHE A 163 -3.52 -0.35 -4.57
C PHE A 163 -3.29 -0.82 -5.99
N ASP A 164 -2.08 -0.56 -6.50
CA ASP A 164 -1.54 -1.27 -7.64
C ASP A 164 -0.05 -1.56 -7.50
N VAL A 165 0.39 -2.66 -8.12
CA VAL A 165 1.78 -3.04 -8.28
C VAL A 165 2.06 -3.18 -9.77
N ALA A 166 3.05 -2.44 -10.24
CA ALA A 166 3.37 -2.40 -11.67
C ALA A 166 3.93 -3.74 -12.14
N THR A 167 3.40 -4.27 -13.24
CA THR A 167 3.97 -5.47 -13.89
C THR A 167 4.85 -5.10 -15.09
N THR A 168 4.81 -3.84 -15.51
CA THR A 168 5.62 -3.30 -16.61
C THR A 168 6.06 -1.88 -16.32
N ASP A 169 7.20 -1.48 -16.89
CA ASP A 169 7.66 -0.10 -16.85
C ASP A 169 6.70 0.82 -17.63
N ASN A 170 6.44 2.01 -17.08
CA ASN A 170 5.75 3.09 -17.75
C ASN A 170 6.58 4.38 -17.63
N PRO A 171 7.42 4.69 -18.63
CA PRO A 171 8.34 5.82 -18.58
C PRO A 171 7.63 7.18 -18.57
N TYR A 172 6.40 7.27 -19.09
CA TYR A 172 5.64 8.53 -19.14
C TYR A 172 5.26 9.06 -17.77
N ILE A 173 5.13 8.17 -16.78
CA ILE A 173 4.80 8.51 -15.39
C ILE A 173 5.94 8.14 -14.41
N GLY A 174 7.14 7.86 -14.93
CA GLY A 174 8.31 7.50 -14.13
C GLY A 174 8.12 6.25 -13.26
N ARG A 175 7.25 5.33 -13.70
CA ARG A 175 6.89 4.13 -12.96
C ARG A 175 7.65 2.93 -13.50
N LYS A 176 8.20 2.11 -12.61
CA LYS A 176 8.96 0.90 -12.92
C LYS A 176 8.21 -0.34 -12.50
N THR A 177 8.52 -1.45 -13.13
CA THR A 177 8.06 -2.78 -12.73
C THR A 177 8.38 -3.01 -11.25
N GLY A 178 7.37 -3.46 -10.50
CA GLY A 178 7.43 -3.64 -9.06
C GLY A 178 7.09 -2.40 -8.24
N ASP A 179 6.94 -1.20 -8.82
CA ASP A 179 6.50 -0.01 -8.07
C ASP A 179 5.07 -0.20 -7.52
N LEU A 180 4.87 0.09 -6.23
CA LEU A 180 3.58 0.08 -5.53
C LEU A 180 3.01 1.49 -5.44
N ARG A 181 1.69 1.63 -5.59
CA ARG A 181 0.96 2.87 -5.27
C ARG A 181 -0.32 2.56 -4.50
N PHE A 182 -0.77 3.55 -3.75
CA PHE A 182 -2.07 3.56 -3.09
C PHE A 182 -3.00 4.61 -3.73
N GLY A 183 -4.26 4.63 -3.31
CA GLY A 183 -5.27 5.55 -3.79
C GLY A 183 -4.96 7.02 -3.49
N TYR A 184 -5.39 7.88 -4.41
CA TYR A 184 -5.39 9.32 -4.23
C TYR A 184 -6.63 9.75 -3.45
N ARG A 185 -6.43 10.32 -2.27
CA ARG A 185 -7.52 10.79 -1.42
C ARG A 185 -7.97 12.19 -1.83
N SER A 186 -9.24 12.30 -2.21
CA SER A 186 -9.93 13.56 -2.43
C SER A 186 -10.97 13.79 -1.33
N THR A 187 -11.59 14.97 -1.32
CA THR A 187 -12.60 15.37 -0.32
C THR A 187 -13.85 14.47 -0.34
N ASP A 188 -14.17 13.83 -1.46
CA ASP A 188 -15.27 12.89 -1.63
C ASP A 188 -14.83 11.42 -1.62
N ARG A 189 -13.52 11.17 -1.76
CA ARG A 189 -12.90 9.84 -1.81
C ARG A 189 -11.79 9.70 -0.78
N ASP A 190 -12.13 9.98 0.48
CA ASP A 190 -11.19 10.03 1.59
C ASP A 190 -10.99 8.68 2.28
N GLY A 191 -11.63 7.60 1.82
CA GLY A 191 -11.49 6.26 2.38
C GLY A 191 -12.17 6.03 3.74
N THR A 192 -13.02 6.96 4.19
CA THR A 192 -13.74 6.81 5.49
C THR A 192 -14.87 5.77 5.46
N SER A 193 -15.31 5.40 4.25
CA SER A 193 -16.28 4.33 4.02
C SER A 193 -15.97 3.61 2.71
N GLU A 194 -16.56 2.44 2.50
CA GLU A 194 -16.39 1.72 1.23
C GLU A 194 -16.91 2.53 0.03
N SER A 195 -18.00 3.29 0.19
CA SER A 195 -18.53 4.17 -0.86
C SER A 195 -17.64 5.38 -1.13
N ARG A 196 -16.79 5.77 -0.16
CA ARG A 196 -15.79 6.84 -0.25
C ARG A 196 -14.39 6.31 -0.50
N ARG A 197 -14.23 5.04 -0.90
CA ARG A 197 -12.94 4.49 -1.33
C ARG A 197 -12.39 5.34 -2.50
N PRO A 198 -11.08 5.66 -2.53
CA PRO A 198 -10.44 6.25 -3.70
C PRO A 198 -10.73 5.45 -4.96
N ASN A 199 -10.81 6.13 -6.10
CA ASN A 199 -11.09 5.54 -7.42
C ASN A 199 -9.99 5.84 -8.44
N SER A 200 -8.90 6.44 -7.98
CA SER A 200 -7.70 6.77 -8.75
C SER A 200 -6.47 6.58 -7.88
N LEU A 201 -5.34 6.23 -8.46
CA LEU A 201 -4.07 6.06 -7.75
C LEU A 201 -3.36 7.39 -7.53
N ASN A 202 -2.61 7.49 -6.44
CA ASN A 202 -1.74 8.63 -6.19
C ASN A 202 -0.47 8.53 -7.05
N THR A 203 -0.42 9.31 -8.13
CA THR A 203 0.73 9.32 -9.04
C THR A 203 1.96 10.03 -8.48
N ASN A 204 1.81 10.80 -7.41
CA ASN A 204 2.89 11.57 -6.79
C ASN A 204 3.64 10.75 -5.72
N LEU A 205 3.04 9.67 -5.25
CA LEU A 205 3.54 8.84 -4.17
C LEU A 205 3.74 7.40 -4.66
N ILE A 206 5.00 7.09 -4.98
CA ILE A 206 5.42 5.79 -5.49
C ILE A 206 6.31 5.12 -4.44
N TYR A 207 5.97 3.88 -4.12
CA TYR A 207 6.66 3.02 -3.17
C TYR A 207 7.55 2.03 -3.92
N ARG A 208 8.78 1.88 -3.45
CA ARG A 208 9.80 1.01 -4.05
C ARG A 208 10.45 0.11 -3.02
N LYS A 209 10.89 -1.08 -3.45
CA LYS A 209 11.70 -2.01 -2.66
C LYS A 209 13.17 -1.60 -2.67
#